data_AF-A0A935E380-F1
#
_entry.id   AF-A0A935E380-F1
#
_cell.length_a   1.000
_cell.length_b   1.000
_cell.length_c   1.000
_cell.angle_alpha   90.00
_cell.angle_beta   90.00
_cell.angle_gamma   90.00
#
_symmetry.space_group_name_H-M   'P 1'
#
loop_
_entity.id
_entity.type
_entity.pdbx_description
1 polymer ?
#
loop_
_entity_poly.entity_id
_entity_poly.type
_entity_poly.pdbx_seq_one_letter_code
_entity_poly.pdbx_strand_id
1 'polypeptide(L)'
;MSRNLRILLDKKTFISEFDGTRWSESYALTDINTLQNEGAFALAANGKYMVFTACDRRDAFGSCDLYYSMLMNGEWTMPVNMGHKVNSAAWDSQPTLSADGRTLIFASKRLGTLGGSDIFITQKMKKMLWTIPVNRLLVSR
;
A
#
# COMPACT_ATOMS: atom_id res chain seq x y z
N MET A 1 5.24 -5.19 -22.21
CA MET A 1 6.40 -4.41 -21.72
C MET A 1 6.27 -4.27 -20.21
N SER A 2 7.19 -4.87 -19.46
CA SER A 2 7.28 -4.74 -18.00
C SER A 2 7.98 -3.41 -17.70
N ARG A 3 7.32 -2.47 -17.00
CA ARG A 3 7.94 -1.23 -16.53
C ARG A 3 8.50 -1.48 -15.14
N ASN A 4 9.82 -1.31 -14.98
CA ASN A 4 10.46 -1.35 -13.67
C ASN A 4 10.43 0.07 -13.09
N LEU A 5 9.97 0.19 -11.85
CA LEU A 5 9.84 1.44 -11.09
C LEU A 5 10.78 1.36 -9.87
N ARG A 6 11.58 2.40 -9.61
CA ARG A 6 12.45 2.50 -8.45
C ARG A 6 12.08 3.73 -7.64
N ILE A 7 11.91 3.54 -6.33
CA ILE A 7 11.54 4.59 -5.37
C ILE A 7 12.71 4.84 -4.43
N LEU A 8 13.04 6.11 -4.22
CA LEU A 8 14.05 6.56 -3.26
C LEU A 8 13.33 7.00 -1.98
N LEU A 9 13.81 6.53 -0.82
CA LEU A 9 13.19 6.80 0.48
C LEU A 9 13.96 7.90 1.20
N ASP A 10 13.36 9.10 1.27
CA ASP A 10 13.66 10.10 2.30
C ASP A 10 12.35 10.77 2.71
N LYS A 11 11.57 10.10 3.58
CA LYS A 11 10.20 10.45 4.05
C LYS A 11 9.19 10.93 3.00
N LYS A 12 9.55 10.82 1.72
CA LYS A 12 8.84 11.25 0.53
C LYS A 12 9.03 10.17 -0.52
N THR A 13 7.97 9.93 -1.26
CA THR A 13 7.89 8.96 -2.35
C THR A 13 8.30 9.65 -3.65
N PHE A 14 9.26 9.06 -4.35
CA PHE A 14 9.74 9.47 -5.66
C PHE A 14 9.54 8.34 -6.68
N ILE A 15 9.29 8.69 -7.94
CA ILE A 15 9.21 7.73 -9.05
C ILE A 15 10.28 8.05 -10.09
N SER A 16 10.90 6.98 -10.62
CA SER A 16 11.69 7.00 -11.85
C SER A 16 11.24 5.83 -12.74
N GLU A 17 11.22 6.05 -14.06
CA GLU A 17 10.83 5.06 -15.06
C GLU A 17 12.05 4.50 -15.79
N PHE A 18 12.08 3.17 -15.99
CA PHE A 18 13.09 2.51 -16.81
C PHE A 18 12.58 2.28 -18.24
N ASP A 19 13.27 2.83 -19.24
CA ASP A 19 12.90 2.70 -20.65
C ASP A 19 13.41 1.40 -21.32
N GLY A 20 14.11 0.55 -20.57
CA GLY A 20 14.80 -0.64 -21.07
C GLY A 20 16.31 -0.47 -21.13
N THR A 21 16.81 0.76 -21.08
CA THR A 21 18.24 1.08 -21.18
C THR A 21 18.72 1.99 -20.05
N ARG A 22 17.89 2.95 -19.62
CA ARG A 22 18.22 3.91 -18.57
C ARG A 22 17.00 4.24 -17.70
N TRP A 23 17.29 4.72 -16.50
CA TRP A 23 16.31 5.31 -15.60
C TRP A 23 16.15 6.81 -15.94
N SER A 24 14.92 7.31 -15.87
CA SER A 24 14.65 8.75 -15.94
C SER A 24 15.12 9.46 -14.67
N GLU A 25 15.21 10.80 -14.71
CA GLU A 25 15.26 11.56 -13.47
C GLU A 25 14.05 11.24 -12.59
N SER A 26 14.25 11.21 -11.28
CA SER A 26 13.18 10.93 -10.34
C SER A 26 12.35 12.18 -10.07
N TYR A 27 11.03 12.03 -10.04
CA TYR A 27 10.11 13.10 -9.64
C TYR A 27 9.34 12.71 -8.38
N ALA A 28 9.05 13.70 -7.53
CA ALA A 28 8.28 13.49 -6.30
C ALA A 28 6.80 13.27 -6.63
N LEU A 29 6.15 12.34 -5.93
CA LEU A 29 4.70 12.16 -6.00
C LEU A 29 4.00 13.16 -5.08
N THR A 30 3.88 14.41 -5.53
CA THR A 30 3.33 15.52 -4.73
C THR A 30 1.92 15.28 -4.23
N ASP A 31 1.10 14.50 -4.96
CA ASP A 31 -0.28 14.18 -4.56
C ASP A 31 -0.37 13.06 -3.51
N ILE A 32 0.73 12.33 -3.32
CA ILE A 32 0.82 11.18 -2.41
C ILE A 32 1.58 11.58 -1.15
N ASN A 33 2.65 12.34 -1.32
CA ASN A 33 3.47 12.86 -0.25
C ASN A 33 2.69 13.89 0.55
N THR A 34 2.64 13.69 1.86
CA THR A 34 2.10 14.69 2.78
C THR A 34 3.23 15.27 3.62
N LEU A 35 2.88 16.14 4.57
CA LEU A 35 3.82 16.58 5.61
C LEU A 35 4.03 15.49 6.69
N GLN A 36 3.23 14.41 6.65
CA GLN A 36 3.27 13.30 7.59
C GLN A 36 4.15 12.16 7.08
N ASN A 37 4.29 11.09 7.85
CA ASN A 37 5.17 9.98 7.51
C ASN A 37 4.48 9.02 6.52
N GLU A 38 4.91 9.05 5.26
CA GLU A 38 4.65 7.96 4.33
C GLU A 38 5.62 6.79 4.59
N GLY A 39 5.04 5.60 4.78
CA GLY A 39 5.79 4.36 5.01
C GLY A 39 5.99 3.54 3.74
N ALA A 40 6.17 2.23 3.91
CA ALA A 40 6.30 1.30 2.81
C ALA A 40 5.08 1.33 1.85
N PHE A 41 5.36 1.07 0.57
CA PHE A 41 4.39 1.00 -0.52
C PHE A 41 4.51 -0.33 -1.28
N ALA A 42 3.45 -0.69 -1.97
CA ALA A 42 3.33 -1.86 -2.84
C ALA A 42 2.71 -1.43 -4.15
N LEU A 43 3.33 -1.82 -5.27
CA LEU A 43 2.83 -1.53 -6.60
C LEU A 43 2.39 -2.84 -7.26
N ALA A 44 1.17 -2.86 -7.81
CA ALA A 44 0.70 -3.98 -8.61
C ALA A 44 1.54 -4.11 -9.89
N ALA A 45 1.68 -5.34 -10.42
CA ALA A 45 2.54 -5.60 -11.58
C ALA A 45 2.13 -4.83 -12.86
N ASN A 46 0.89 -4.36 -12.92
CA ASN A 46 0.43 -3.50 -14.02
C ASN A 46 0.99 -2.06 -13.95
N GLY A 47 1.66 -1.69 -12.86
CA GLY A 47 2.22 -0.36 -12.63
C GLY A 47 1.19 0.75 -12.40
N LYS A 48 -0.10 0.40 -12.23
CA LYS A 48 -1.22 1.36 -12.19
C LYS A 48 -2.01 1.36 -10.90
N TYR A 49 -1.70 0.49 -9.95
CA TYR A 49 -2.38 0.42 -8.67
C TYR A 49 -1.33 0.33 -7.56
N MET A 50 -1.31 1.32 -6.68
CA MET A 50 -0.40 1.37 -5.56
C MET A 50 -1.18 1.33 -4.26
N VAL A 51 -0.66 0.57 -3.28
CA VAL A 51 -1.10 0.59 -1.89
C VAL A 51 0.07 1.06 -1.04
N PHE A 52 -0.15 1.95 -0.09
CA PHE A 52 0.93 2.50 0.72
C PHE A 52 0.47 2.81 2.14
N THR A 53 1.42 2.91 3.06
CA THR A 53 1.16 3.29 4.44
C THR A 53 1.17 4.81 4.56
N ALA A 54 0.16 5.37 5.23
CA ALA A 54 0.23 6.73 5.73
C ALA A 54 -0.19 6.80 7.20
N CYS A 55 0.54 7.58 8.00
CA CYS A 55 0.30 7.77 9.42
C CYS A 55 -0.24 9.18 9.70
N ASP A 56 -0.98 9.33 10.80
CA ASP A 56 -1.46 10.63 11.31
C ASP A 56 -2.31 11.45 10.31
N ARG A 57 -2.92 10.79 9.33
CA ARG A 57 -3.89 11.43 8.42
C ARG A 57 -5.22 11.62 9.14
N ARG A 58 -5.91 12.73 8.85
CA ARG A 58 -7.17 13.10 9.51
C ARG A 58 -8.28 12.05 9.31
N ASP A 59 -8.24 11.32 8.21
CA ASP A 59 -9.18 10.26 7.84
C ASP A 59 -8.68 8.85 8.18
N ALA A 60 -7.59 8.72 8.96
CA ALA A 60 -7.10 7.43 9.43
C ALA A 60 -7.98 6.84 10.55
N PHE A 61 -8.09 5.52 10.58
CA PHE A 61 -8.76 4.76 11.63
C PHE A 61 -7.80 4.44 12.78
N GLY A 62 -6.55 4.11 12.47
CA GLY A 62 -5.49 3.83 13.44
C GLY A 62 -4.35 4.84 13.41
N SER A 63 -3.23 4.49 14.04
CA SER A 63 -2.03 5.34 14.04
C SER A 63 -1.34 5.38 12.67
N CYS A 64 -1.40 4.28 11.93
CA CYS A 64 -1.04 4.20 10.51
C CYS A 64 -2.04 3.30 9.81
N ASP A 65 -2.41 3.70 8.60
CA ASP A 65 -3.43 3.05 7.78
C ASP A 65 -2.89 2.78 6.37
N LEU A 66 -3.52 1.83 5.68
CA LEU A 66 -3.28 1.57 4.27
C LEU A 66 -4.20 2.44 3.40
N TYR A 67 -3.58 3.09 2.42
CA TYR A 67 -4.22 3.90 1.38
C TYR A 67 -3.91 3.31 0.02
N TYR A 68 -4.74 3.63 -0.97
CA TYR A 68 -4.43 3.31 -2.37
C TYR A 68 -4.54 4.53 -3.28
N SER A 69 -3.82 4.47 -4.40
CA SER A 69 -3.91 5.41 -5.51
C SER A 69 -3.84 4.64 -6.83
N MET A 70 -4.42 5.20 -7.89
CA MET A 70 -4.41 4.64 -9.24
C MET A 70 -3.69 5.57 -10.20
N LEU A 71 -2.91 5.02 -11.13
CA LEU A 71 -2.33 5.78 -12.23
C LEU A 71 -3.36 5.93 -13.35
N MET A 72 -3.87 7.14 -13.55
CA MET A 72 -4.85 7.49 -14.58
C MET A 72 -4.29 8.63 -15.43
N ASN A 73 -4.25 8.44 -16.75
CA ASN A 73 -3.74 9.43 -17.70
C ASN A 73 -2.31 9.96 -17.41
N GLY A 74 -1.47 9.14 -16.77
CA GLY A 74 -0.09 9.51 -16.43
C GLY A 74 0.06 10.15 -15.04
N GLU A 75 -1.04 10.39 -14.32
CA GLU A 75 -1.04 10.99 -12.99
C GLU A 75 -1.62 10.04 -11.96
N TRP A 76 -1.10 10.09 -10.73
CA TRP A 76 -1.65 9.32 -9.63
C TRP A 76 -2.88 10.03 -9.06
N THR A 77 -3.97 9.30 -8.87
CA THR A 77 -5.18 9.85 -8.26
C THR A 77 -4.92 10.25 -6.81
N MET A 78 -5.76 11.14 -6.28
CA MET A 78 -5.77 11.42 -4.84
C MET A 78 -5.85 10.12 -4.03
N PRO A 79 -5.04 9.96 -2.97
CA PRO A 79 -5.09 8.79 -2.11
C PRO A 79 -6.46 8.57 -1.49
N VAL A 80 -6.88 7.31 -1.44
CA VAL A 80 -8.13 6.88 -0.80
C VAL A 80 -7.81 5.89 0.31
N ASN A 81 -8.30 6.15 1.53
CA ASN A 81 -8.19 5.22 2.64
C ASN A 81 -8.89 3.89 2.27
N MET A 82 -8.25 2.75 2.55
CA MET A 82 -8.81 1.44 2.20
C MET A 82 -10.03 1.02 3.05
N GLY A 83 -10.41 1.85 4.02
CA GLY A 83 -11.61 1.71 4.85
C GLY A 83 -11.47 0.71 5.98
N HIS A 84 -12.40 0.77 6.94
CA HIS A 84 -12.45 -0.07 8.15
C HIS A 84 -12.53 -1.59 7.90
N LYS A 85 -12.79 -2.01 6.66
CA LYS A 85 -12.78 -3.43 6.31
C LYS A 85 -11.36 -3.96 6.16
N VAL A 86 -10.46 -3.13 5.62
CA VAL A 86 -9.04 -3.46 5.46
C VAL A 86 -8.27 -2.94 6.66
N ASN A 87 -8.40 -1.65 6.98
CA ASN A 87 -7.75 -1.00 8.12
C ASN A 87 -8.46 -1.33 9.44
N SER A 88 -7.74 -1.20 10.53
CA SER A 88 -8.21 -1.40 11.90
C SER A 88 -8.04 -0.11 12.72
N ALA A 89 -8.52 -0.11 13.96
CA ALA A 89 -8.23 0.97 14.90
C ALA A 89 -6.80 0.93 15.46
N ALA A 90 -6.00 -0.08 15.06
CA ALA A 90 -4.62 -0.25 15.48
C ALA A 90 -3.65 0.18 14.36
N TRP A 91 -2.39 -0.16 14.49
CA TRP A 91 -1.38 0.12 13.46
C TRP A 91 -1.48 -0.90 12.32
N ASP A 92 -1.62 -0.42 11.07
CA ASP A 92 -1.62 -1.21 9.84
C ASP A 92 -0.61 -0.64 8.83
N SER A 93 0.32 -1.47 8.33
CA SER A 93 1.43 -0.97 7.51
C SER A 93 2.12 -2.06 6.69
N GLN A 94 3.17 -1.67 5.97
CA GLN A 94 4.07 -2.56 5.24
C GLN A 94 3.33 -3.46 4.23
N PRO A 95 2.54 -2.86 3.33
CA PRO A 95 1.79 -3.62 2.36
C PRO A 95 2.73 -4.29 1.34
N THR A 96 2.28 -5.43 0.83
CA THR A 96 2.75 -6.04 -0.41
C THR A 96 1.58 -6.62 -1.19
N LEU A 97 1.66 -6.58 -2.52
CA LEU A 97 0.61 -7.04 -3.42
C LEU A 97 1.11 -8.24 -4.23
N SER A 98 0.22 -9.21 -4.46
CA SER A 98 0.46 -10.24 -5.46
C SER A 98 0.56 -9.64 -6.87
N ALA A 99 1.20 -10.36 -7.78
CA ALA A 99 1.39 -9.91 -9.16
C ALA A 99 0.06 -9.58 -9.88
N ASP A 100 -1.00 -10.31 -9.58
CA ASP A 100 -2.35 -10.06 -10.13
C ASP A 100 -3.10 -8.92 -9.41
N GLY A 101 -2.52 -8.33 -8.36
CA GLY A 101 -3.11 -7.27 -7.55
C GLY A 101 -4.35 -7.70 -6.75
N ARG A 102 -4.56 -9.01 -6.56
CA ARG A 102 -5.74 -9.56 -5.87
C ARG A 102 -5.47 -9.96 -4.43
N THR A 103 -4.22 -10.11 -4.03
CA THR A 103 -3.86 -10.46 -2.65
C THR A 103 -3.03 -9.33 -2.07
N LEU A 104 -3.47 -8.81 -0.93
CA LEU A 104 -2.75 -7.83 -0.15
C LEU A 104 -2.31 -8.49 1.16
N ILE A 105 -1.02 -8.44 1.42
CA ILE A 105 -0.41 -8.90 2.67
C ILE A 105 0.17 -7.67 3.36
N PHE A 106 -0.01 -7.55 4.68
CA PHE A 106 0.44 -6.38 5.43
C PHE A 106 0.68 -6.75 6.90
N ALA A 107 1.45 -5.92 7.60
CA ALA A 107 1.68 -6.05 9.03
C ALA A 107 0.63 -5.28 9.82
N SER A 108 0.13 -5.86 10.91
CA SER A 108 -0.92 -5.25 11.72
C SER A 108 -0.76 -5.52 13.22
N LYS A 109 -1.14 -4.55 14.05
CA LYS A 109 -1.32 -4.69 15.50
C LYS A 109 -2.79 -4.89 15.89
N ARG A 110 -3.67 -5.24 14.94
CA ARG A 110 -5.10 -5.46 15.22
C ARG A 110 -5.32 -6.62 16.18
N LEU A 111 -6.54 -6.68 16.72
CA LEU A 111 -6.96 -7.80 17.56
C LEU A 111 -6.79 -9.14 16.81
N GLY A 112 -6.30 -10.16 17.51
CA GLY A 112 -5.99 -11.47 16.93
C GLY A 112 -4.53 -11.64 16.50
N THR A 113 -3.64 -10.71 16.86
CA THR A 113 -2.19 -10.92 16.83
C THR A 113 -1.74 -11.83 17.99
N LEU A 114 -0.65 -12.57 17.79
CA LEU A 114 0.01 -13.42 18.78
C LEU A 114 1.12 -12.69 19.57
N GLY A 115 1.59 -11.55 19.06
CA GLY A 115 2.49 -10.65 19.78
C GLY A 115 2.89 -9.44 18.93
N GLY A 116 2.99 -8.25 19.54
CA GLY A 116 3.40 -7.02 18.85
C GLY A 116 2.57 -6.72 17.60
N SER A 117 3.09 -7.12 16.44
CA SER A 117 2.41 -7.09 15.12
C SER A 117 2.58 -8.40 14.38
N ASP A 118 1.53 -8.89 13.72
CA ASP A 118 1.56 -10.09 12.86
C ASP A 118 1.25 -9.75 11.39
N ILE A 119 1.39 -10.76 10.53
CA ILE A 119 1.08 -10.70 9.11
C ILE A 119 -0.38 -11.07 8.85
N PHE A 120 -1.10 -10.16 8.22
CA PHE A 120 -2.48 -10.36 7.78
C PHE A 120 -2.57 -10.40 6.26
N ILE A 121 -3.52 -11.20 5.76
CA ILE A 121 -3.79 -11.35 4.33
C ILE A 121 -5.26 -11.02 4.06
N THR A 122 -5.50 -10.23 3.02
CA THR A 122 -6.83 -9.98 2.47
C THR A 122 -6.84 -10.17 0.95
N GLN A 123 -7.99 -10.58 0.43
CA GLN A 123 -8.18 -10.82 -0.99
C GLN A 123 -9.18 -9.84 -1.59
N LYS A 124 -8.90 -9.42 -2.82
CA LYS A 124 -9.74 -8.55 -3.62
C LYS A 124 -10.80 -9.39 -4.32
N MET A 125 -12.05 -9.14 -3.96
CA MET A 125 -13.24 -9.67 -4.60
C MET A 125 -13.60 -8.86 -5.85
N LYS A 126 -14.71 -9.23 -6.51
CA LYS A 126 -15.31 -8.43 -7.59
C LYS A 126 -15.64 -7.01 -7.10
N LYS A 127 -15.60 -6.03 -8.00
CA LYS A 127 -15.88 -4.60 -7.74
C LYS A 127 -14.94 -3.93 -6.71
N MET A 128 -13.65 -4.29 -6.69
CA MET A 128 -12.63 -3.66 -5.82
C MET A 128 -12.88 -3.82 -4.31
N LEU A 129 -13.76 -4.73 -3.90
CA LEU A 129 -14.04 -5.00 -2.49
C LEU A 129 -13.01 -5.96 -1.92
N TRP A 130 -12.40 -5.63 -0.78
CA TRP A 130 -11.47 -6.53 -0.09
C TRP A 130 -12.22 -7.44 0.90
N THR A 131 -11.71 -8.64 1.17
CA THR A 131 -12.20 -9.51 2.26
C THR A 131 -11.75 -8.97 3.61
N ILE A 132 -12.31 -9.51 4.71
CA ILE A 132 -11.78 -9.24 6.05
C ILE A 132 -10.37 -9.86 6.12
N PRO A 133 -9.35 -9.11 6.59
CA PRO A 133 -8.00 -9.64 6.74
C PRO A 133 -7.94 -10.77 7.77
N VAL A 134 -7.26 -11.85 7.43
CA VAL A 134 -7.03 -13.00 8.32
C VAL A 134 -5.57 -13.08 8.73
N ASN A 135 -5.30 -13.39 10.00
CA ASN A 135 -3.92 -13.55 10.49
C ASN A 135 -3.33 -14.83 9.87
N ARG A 136 -2.26 -14.69 9.08
CA ARG A 136 -1.66 -15.82 8.35
C ARG A 136 -1.05 -16.86 9.29
N LEU A 137 -0.57 -16.45 10.46
CA LEU A 137 0.05 -17.35 11.46
C LEU A 137 -0.97 -18.24 12.19
N LEU A 138 -2.26 -17.90 12.13
CA LEU A 138 -3.33 -18.67 12.76
C LEU A 138 -3.98 -19.71 11.84
N VAL A 139 -3.71 -19.66 10.53
CA VAL A 139 -4.35 -20.53 9.52
C VAL A 139 -3.49 -21.75 9.15
N SER A 140 -2.34 -21.93 9.78
CA SER A 140 -1.39 -23.02 9.52
C SER A 140 -1.34 -24.08 10.63
N ARG A 141 -2.46 -24.28 11.35
CA ARG A 141 -2.63 -25.37 12.32
C ARG A 141 -3.78 -26.27 11.90
#